data_AF-A0A7J7MKT8-F1
#
_entry.id   AF-A0A7J7MKT8-F1
#
_cell.length_a   1.000
_cell.length_b   1.000
_cell.length_c   1.000
_cell.angle_alpha   90.00
_cell.angle_beta   90.00
_cell.angle_gamma   90.00
#
_symmetry.space_group_name_H-M   'P 1'
#
loop_
_entity.id
_entity.type
_entity.pdbx_description
1 polymer ?
#
loop_
_entity_poly.entity_id
_entity_poly.type
_entity_poly.pdbx_seq_one_letter_code
_entity_poly.pdbx_strand_id
1 'polypeptide(L)'
;MSYTDFKEKVKKTVYFDNLSSQVTPSVIKTALAQFGDVKDIIFIPNYVGTNSIPACALVEMENANQAKSVVFEVTKLPFMMSGMPRPVRSLAAKAQMFPKRPQKPGLAAKCQWLDLEDEDFHTTRKLMVSSGRHVAEAAFVLEVRPFHGTVRGDDESDISTLTAMQRTLLKFLCP
;
A
#
# COMPACT_ATOMS: atom_id res chain seq x y z
N MET A 1 23.07 -2.01 -5.18
CA MET A 1 22.73 -2.90 -4.06
C MET A 1 22.55 -4.31 -4.63
N SER A 2 23.20 -5.33 -4.07
CA SER A 2 23.02 -6.70 -4.54
C SER A 2 21.66 -7.27 -4.10
N TYR A 3 21.18 -8.35 -4.74
CA TYR A 3 19.91 -8.97 -4.36
C TYR A 3 19.95 -9.60 -2.95
N THR A 4 21.12 -10.05 -2.50
CA THR A 4 21.34 -10.57 -1.14
C THR A 4 21.22 -9.46 -0.10
N ASP A 5 21.90 -8.32 -0.32
CA ASP A 5 21.81 -7.18 0.60
C ASP A 5 20.37 -6.66 0.68
N PHE A 6 19.66 -6.63 -0.46
CA PHE A 6 18.27 -6.21 -0.50
C PHE A 6 17.39 -7.15 0.34
N LYS A 7 17.58 -8.47 0.27
CA LYS A 7 16.86 -9.41 1.14
C LYS A 7 17.12 -9.16 2.62
N GLU A 8 18.35 -8.79 2.99
CA GLU A 8 18.65 -8.45 4.37
C GLU A 8 17.96 -7.17 4.80
N LYS A 9 17.95 -6.12 3.97
CA LYS A 9 17.18 -4.89 4.20
C LYS A 9 15.70 -5.20 4.38
N VAL A 10 15.11 -6.03 3.52
CA VAL A 10 13.68 -6.42 3.63
C VAL A 10 13.40 -7.09 4.99
N LYS A 11 14.29 -7.96 5.49
CA LYS A 11 14.12 -8.61 6.79
C LYS A 11 14.19 -7.64 7.98
N LYS A 12 14.90 -6.51 7.82
CA LYS A 12 15.02 -5.45 8.82
C LYS A 12 13.93 -4.38 8.70
N THR A 13 13.08 -4.47 7.68
CA THR A 13 12.06 -3.46 7.39
C THR A 13 10.68 -3.88 7.89
N VAL A 14 9.97 -2.94 8.49
CA VAL A 14 8.58 -3.06 8.94
C VAL A 14 7.69 -2.21 8.05
N TYR A 15 6.57 -2.77 7.62
CA TYR A 15 5.49 -2.06 6.95
C TYR A 15 4.49 -1.56 7.99
N PHE A 16 4.19 -0.27 7.96
CA PHE A 16 3.15 0.36 8.76
C PHE A 16 1.98 0.78 7.87
N ASP A 17 0.77 0.57 8.38
CA ASP A 17 -0.51 0.93 7.77
C ASP A 17 -1.35 1.72 8.78
N ASN A 18 -2.38 2.40 8.29
CA ASN A 18 -3.30 3.23 9.06
C ASN A 18 -2.61 4.45 9.70
N LEU A 19 -1.55 4.98 9.08
CA LEU A 19 -0.88 6.20 9.52
C LEU A 19 -1.75 7.44 9.26
N SER A 20 -1.66 8.42 10.16
CA SER A 20 -2.24 9.75 9.97
C SER A 20 -1.43 10.57 8.96
N SER A 21 -2.09 11.47 8.22
CA SER A 21 -1.44 12.44 7.33
C SER A 21 -0.41 13.32 8.04
N GLN A 22 -0.57 13.48 9.35
CA GLN A 22 0.31 14.31 10.18
C GLN A 22 1.57 13.56 10.64
N VAL A 23 1.70 12.27 10.32
CA VAL A 23 2.89 11.49 10.72
C VAL A 23 4.06 11.88 9.84
N THR A 24 5.04 12.55 10.46
CA THR A 24 6.31 12.90 9.83
C THR A 24 7.39 11.84 10.13
N PRO A 25 8.51 11.83 9.39
CA PRO A 25 9.63 10.94 9.69
C PRO A 25 10.11 11.05 11.14
N SER A 26 10.11 12.26 11.72
CA SER A 26 10.53 12.47 13.11
C SER A 26 9.58 11.80 14.11
N VAL A 27 8.26 11.86 13.87
CA VAL A 27 7.28 11.16 14.71
C VAL A 27 7.51 9.65 14.70
N ILE A 28 7.79 9.07 13.53
CA ILE A 28 8.09 7.63 13.41
C ILE A 28 9.36 7.29 14.19
N LYS A 29 10.42 8.09 14.05
CA LYS A 29 11.68 7.87 14.80
C LYS A 29 11.46 7.94 16.30
N THR A 30 10.78 8.97 16.79
CA THR A 30 10.50 9.13 18.23
C THR A 30 9.62 8.00 18.76
N ALA A 31 8.58 7.60 18.01
CA ALA A 31 7.70 6.52 18.42
C ALA A 31 8.42 5.17 18.47
N LEU A 32 9.34 4.92 17.54
CA LEU A 32 10.07 3.65 17.46
C LEU A 32 11.38 3.62 18.24
N ALA A 33 11.80 4.76 18.81
CA ALA A 33 13.03 4.84 19.61
C ALA A 33 13.05 3.86 20.79
N GLN A 34 11.88 3.48 21.31
CA GLN A 34 11.77 2.45 22.37
C GLN A 34 12.16 1.04 21.91
N PHE A 35 12.09 0.77 20.60
CA PHE A 35 12.41 -0.53 20.02
C PHE A 35 13.84 -0.60 19.46
N GLY A 36 14.43 0.55 19.14
CA GLY A 36 15.77 0.65 18.59
C GLY A 36 15.93 1.84 17.63
N ASP A 37 17.08 1.88 16.96
CA ASP A 37 17.39 2.93 16.00
C ASP A 37 16.77 2.67 14.62
N VAL A 38 16.31 3.75 13.98
CA VAL A 38 15.63 3.73 12.68
C VAL A 38 16.57 4.29 11.61
N LYS A 39 16.98 3.44 10.67
CA LYS A 39 17.94 3.79 9.62
C LYS A 39 17.32 4.54 8.46
N ASP A 40 16.19 4.06 7.96
CA ASP A 40 15.58 4.56 6.74
C ASP A 40 14.05 4.52 6.84
N ILE A 41 13.38 5.51 6.24
CA ILE A 41 11.93 5.62 6.23
C ILE A 41 11.47 5.98 4.82
N ILE A 42 10.62 5.14 4.25
CA ILE A 42 10.06 5.31 2.92
C ILE A 42 8.54 5.36 3.03
N PHE A 43 7.95 6.51 2.77
CA PHE A 43 6.49 6.63 2.66
C PHE A 43 6.00 6.04 1.34
N ILE A 44 4.93 5.25 1.41
CA ILE A 44 4.28 4.69 0.22
C ILE A 44 3.11 5.62 -0.13
N PRO A 45 3.17 6.34 -1.26
CA PRO A 45 2.06 7.18 -1.69
C PRO A 45 0.86 6.32 -2.12
N ASN A 46 -0.34 6.82 -1.83
CA ASN A 46 -1.57 6.21 -2.32
C ASN A 46 -1.85 6.71 -3.75
N TYR A 47 -1.72 5.84 -4.74
CA TYR A 47 -1.95 6.16 -6.15
C TYR A 47 -3.41 5.96 -6.61
N VAL A 48 -4.27 5.39 -5.75
CA VAL A 48 -5.62 4.95 -6.14
C VAL A 48 -6.72 5.77 -5.43
N GLY A 49 -6.43 6.38 -4.28
CA GLY A 49 -7.37 7.22 -3.54
C GLY A 49 -7.36 8.68 -3.98
N THR A 50 -8.51 9.36 -3.84
CA THR A 50 -8.67 10.81 -4.06
C THR A 50 -7.88 11.66 -3.06
N ASN A 51 -7.57 11.10 -1.88
CA ASN A 51 -6.82 11.76 -0.84
C ASN A 51 -5.34 11.35 -0.94
N SER A 52 -4.47 12.29 -1.34
CA SER A 52 -3.02 12.14 -1.53
C SER A 52 -2.21 11.90 -0.24
N ILE A 53 -2.87 11.37 0.79
CA ILE A 53 -2.29 11.18 2.12
C ILE A 53 -1.57 9.83 2.15
N PRO A 54 -0.24 9.80 2.40
CA PRO A 54 0.46 8.54 2.61
C PRO A 54 -0.03 7.92 3.93
N ALA A 55 -0.85 6.88 3.80
CA ALA A 55 -1.35 6.11 4.95
C ALA A 55 -0.36 5.02 5.39
N CYS A 56 0.73 4.82 4.63
CA CYS A 56 1.62 3.70 4.80
C CYS A 56 3.10 4.09 4.71
N ALA A 57 3.95 3.39 5.45
CA ALA A 57 5.39 3.59 5.44
C ALA A 57 6.15 2.26 5.58
N LEU A 58 7.32 2.19 4.96
CA LEU A 58 8.33 1.17 5.21
C LEU A 58 9.41 1.77 6.09
N VAL A 59 9.69 1.13 7.21
CA VAL A 59 10.65 1.61 8.21
C VAL A 59 11.73 0.55 8.40
N GLU A 60 12.97 0.88 8.05
CA GLU A 60 14.14 0.03 8.24
C GLU A 60 14.71 0.22 9.64
N MET A 61 14.63 -0.83 10.45
CA MET A 61 15.28 -0.88 11.76
C MET A 61 16.76 -1.24 11.61
N GLU A 62 17.56 -0.95 12.63
CA GLU A 62 18.97 -1.34 12.65
C GLU A 62 19.17 -2.86 12.53
N ASN A 63 18.33 -3.63 13.25
CA ASN A 63 18.43 -5.08 13.37
C ASN A 63 17.12 -5.81 13.03
N ALA A 64 17.24 -7.03 12.49
CA ALA A 64 16.07 -7.86 12.16
C ALA A 64 15.27 -8.28 13.40
N ASN A 65 15.93 -8.39 14.56
CA ASN A 65 15.27 -8.69 15.83
C ASN A 65 14.42 -7.51 16.31
N GLN A 66 14.91 -6.27 16.17
CA GLN A 66 14.13 -5.07 16.49
C GLN A 66 12.89 -4.99 15.59
N ALA A 67 13.03 -5.22 14.28
CA ALA A 67 11.91 -5.25 13.36
C ALA A 67 10.84 -6.30 13.76
N LYS A 68 11.26 -7.50 14.19
CA LYS A 68 10.35 -8.53 14.69
C LYS A 68 9.66 -8.12 15.99
N SER A 69 10.37 -7.50 16.92
CA SER A 69 9.80 -7.02 18.19
C SER A 69 8.75 -5.93 17.94
N VAL A 70 9.03 -4.99 17.03
CA VAL A 70 8.07 -3.96 16.61
C VAL A 70 6.80 -4.60 16.05
N VAL A 71 6.94 -5.56 15.12
CA VAL A 71 5.77 -6.24 14.53
C VAL A 71 4.98 -6.97 15.61
N PHE A 72 5.65 -7.69 16.50
CA PHE A 72 5.02 -8.44 17.57
C PHE A 72 4.25 -7.56 18.56
N GLU A 73 4.87 -6.47 19.05
CA GLU A 73 4.24 -5.60 20.05
C GLU A 73 3.09 -4.79 19.45
N VAL A 74 3.28 -4.18 18.29
CA VAL A 74 2.24 -3.38 17.62
C VAL A 74 1.06 -4.25 17.15
N THR A 75 1.30 -5.53 16.85
CA THR A 75 0.20 -6.47 16.54
C THR A 75 -0.58 -6.86 17.80
N LYS A 76 0.10 -6.96 18.95
CA LYS A 76 -0.52 -7.38 20.21
C LYS A 76 -1.24 -6.27 20.95
N LEU A 77 -0.72 -5.05 20.90
CA LEU A 77 -1.20 -3.91 21.66
C LEU A 77 -1.48 -2.73 20.73
N PRO A 78 -2.55 -1.94 20.99
CA PRO A 78 -2.81 -0.73 20.23
C PRO A 78 -1.63 0.24 20.33
N PHE A 79 -0.95 0.47 19.20
CA PHE A 79 0.18 1.38 19.13
C PHE A 79 -0.23 2.69 18.45
N MET A 80 -0.19 3.80 19.17
CA MET A 80 -0.62 5.10 18.66
C MET A 80 0.58 5.93 18.22
N MET A 81 0.52 6.48 17.00
CA MET A 81 1.49 7.45 16.50
C MET A 81 0.73 8.75 16.19
N SER A 82 0.93 9.80 17.02
CA SER A 82 0.19 11.08 17.05
C SER A 82 -0.93 11.16 18.11
N GLY A 83 -1.48 12.37 18.29
CA GLY A 83 -2.39 12.75 19.40
C GLY A 83 -3.85 12.32 19.23
N MET A 84 -4.28 11.84 18.07
CA MET A 84 -5.60 11.22 17.91
C MET A 84 -5.51 9.70 18.11
N PRO A 85 -6.48 9.07 18.80
CA PRO A 85 -6.43 7.65 19.15
C PRO A 85 -6.69 6.75 17.93
N ARG A 86 -5.71 6.69 17.03
CA ARG A 86 -5.72 5.88 15.80
C ARG A 86 -4.60 4.84 15.90
N PRO A 87 -4.91 3.58 16.28
CA PRO A 87 -3.91 2.53 16.35
C PRO A 87 -3.33 2.23 14.97
N VAL A 88 -2.00 2.29 14.88
CA VAL A 88 -1.24 1.92 13.69
C VAL A 88 -1.13 0.41 13.62
N ARG A 89 -1.15 -0.14 12.40
CA ARG A 89 -0.91 -1.57 12.16
C ARG A 89 0.49 -1.79 11.63
N SER A 90 1.13 -2.87 12.03
CA SER A 90 2.45 -3.25 11.52
C SER A 90 2.46 -4.65 10.93
N LEU A 91 3.26 -4.85 9.88
CA LEU A 91 3.50 -6.13 9.23
C LEU A 91 4.97 -6.24 8.83
N ALA A 92 5.48 -7.46 8.70
CA ALA A 92 6.81 -7.66 8.11
C ALA A 92 6.80 -7.20 6.63
N ALA A 93 7.83 -6.45 6.22
CA ALA A 93 7.91 -5.97 4.85
C ALA A 93 8.08 -7.13 3.85
N LYS A 94 7.44 -6.99 2.69
CA LYS A 94 7.61 -7.91 1.56
C LYS A 94 8.47 -7.25 0.49
N ALA A 95 9.30 -8.04 -0.20
CA ALA A 95 10.14 -7.57 -1.30
C ALA A 95 9.37 -6.83 -2.41
N GLN A 96 8.09 -7.15 -2.59
CA GLN A 96 7.21 -6.55 -3.59
C GLN A 96 6.77 -5.12 -3.24
N MET A 97 6.88 -4.72 -1.97
CA MET A 97 6.47 -3.39 -1.49
C MET A 97 7.50 -2.30 -1.83
N PHE A 98 8.71 -2.68 -2.23
CA PHE A 98 9.78 -1.74 -2.54
C PHE A 98 9.74 -1.33 -4.01
N PRO A 99 9.67 -0.03 -4.33
CA PRO A 99 9.60 0.44 -5.71
C PRO A 99 10.88 0.18 -6.49
N LYS A 100 12.05 0.34 -5.85
CA LYS A 100 13.38 0.19 -6.46
C LYS A 100 14.04 -1.13 -6.08
N ARG A 101 13.38 -2.26 -6.35
CA ARG A 101 13.93 -3.60 -6.05
C ARG A 101 14.90 -4.09 -7.14
N PRO A 102 16.03 -4.72 -6.78
CA PRO A 102 16.87 -5.41 -7.76
C PRO A 102 16.14 -6.62 -8.35
N GLN A 103 16.46 -6.97 -9.60
CA GLN A 103 15.87 -8.13 -10.26
C GLN A 103 16.23 -9.41 -9.48
N LYS A 104 15.24 -10.29 -9.32
CA LYS A 104 15.47 -11.60 -8.71
C LYS A 104 16.34 -12.43 -9.67
N PRO A 105 17.49 -12.96 -9.23
CA PRO A 105 18.31 -13.81 -10.07
C PRO A 105 17.51 -15.06 -10.49
N GLY A 106 17.64 -15.45 -11.76
CA GLY A 106 16.98 -16.63 -12.33
C GLY A 106 15.52 -16.43 -12.78
N LEU A 107 14.98 -15.21 -12.71
CA LEU A 107 13.64 -14.91 -13.27
C LEU A 107 13.78 -14.03 -14.51
N ALA A 108 13.65 -14.63 -15.69
CA ALA A 108 13.46 -13.92 -16.94
C ALA A 108 11.96 -13.91 -17.27
N ALA A 109 11.30 -12.78 -17.00
CA ALA A 109 9.92 -12.59 -17.46
C ALA A 109 9.97 -12.29 -18.96
N LYS A 110 9.27 -13.09 -19.77
CA LYS A 110 8.98 -12.75 -21.16
C LYS A 110 7.62 -12.06 -21.18
N CYS A 111 7.55 -10.89 -21.78
CA CYS A 111 6.30 -10.18 -22.01
C CYS A 111 6.00 -10.26 -23.51
N GLN A 112 4.82 -10.75 -23.87
CA GLN A 112 4.34 -10.81 -25.24
C GLN A 112 2.88 -10.36 -25.25
N TRP A 113 2.51 -9.62 -26.29
CA TRP A 113 1.11 -9.29 -26.56
C TRP A 113 0.44 -10.50 -27.24
N LEU A 114 -0.75 -10.86 -26.78
CA LEU A 114 -1.52 -11.97 -27.34
C LEU A 114 -2.32 -11.48 -28.54
N ASP A 115 -2.30 -12.24 -29.63
CA ASP A 115 -3.14 -12.02 -30.80
C ASP A 115 -4.53 -12.63 -30.59
N LEU A 116 -5.51 -12.19 -31.37
CA LEU A 116 -6.90 -12.69 -31.28
C LEU A 116 -7.04 -14.19 -31.62
N GLU A 117 -6.10 -14.71 -32.39
CA GLU A 117 -6.07 -16.11 -32.85
C GLU A 117 -5.30 -17.03 -31.87
N ASP A 118 -4.70 -16.46 -30.82
CA ASP A 118 -3.96 -17.22 -29.82
C ASP A 118 -4.91 -18.08 -28.97
N GLU A 119 -4.55 -19.35 -28.73
CA GLU A 119 -5.35 -20.28 -27.92
C GLU A 119 -5.60 -19.74 -26.50
N ASP A 120 -4.63 -18.99 -25.98
CA ASP A 120 -4.71 -18.40 -24.64
C ASP A 120 -5.57 -17.13 -24.59
N PHE A 121 -5.89 -16.51 -25.73
CA PHE A 121 -6.62 -15.24 -25.80
C PHE A 121 -7.97 -15.29 -25.07
N HIS A 122 -8.74 -16.36 -25.30
CA HIS A 122 -10.05 -16.54 -24.66
C HIS A 122 -9.94 -16.68 -23.13
N THR A 123 -8.90 -17.35 -22.65
CA THR A 123 -8.65 -17.53 -21.21
C THR A 123 -8.25 -16.21 -20.59
N THR A 124 -7.34 -15.46 -21.22
CA THR A 124 -6.93 -14.12 -20.77
C THR A 124 -8.11 -13.15 -20.76
N ARG A 125 -8.98 -13.20 -21.76
CA ARG A 125 -10.19 -12.36 -21.81
C ARG A 125 -11.14 -12.64 -20.66
N LYS A 126 -11.38 -13.91 -20.30
CA LYS A 126 -12.19 -14.28 -19.13
C LYS A 126 -11.57 -13.78 -17.82
N LEU A 127 -10.25 -13.83 -17.71
CA LEU A 127 -9.51 -13.27 -16.56
C LEU A 127 -9.67 -11.76 -16.48
N MET A 128 -9.57 -11.04 -17.61
CA MET A 128 -9.78 -9.58 -17.65
C MET A 128 -11.19 -9.19 -17.19
N VAL A 129 -12.22 -9.86 -17.70
CA VAL A 129 -13.62 -9.62 -17.29
C VAL A 129 -13.79 -9.88 -15.79
N SER A 130 -13.25 -11.00 -15.29
CA SER A 130 -13.33 -11.34 -13.87
C SER A 130 -12.60 -10.32 -12.99
N SER A 131 -11.44 -9.85 -13.44
CA SER A 131 -10.68 -8.79 -12.75
C SER A 131 -11.45 -7.48 -12.72
N GLY A 132 -12.12 -7.11 -13.82
CA GLY A 132 -12.98 -5.92 -13.87
C GLY A 132 -14.12 -6.00 -12.86
N ARG A 133 -14.76 -7.17 -12.74
CA ARG A 133 -15.80 -7.41 -11.72
C ARG A 133 -15.25 -7.29 -10.30
N HIS A 134 -14.09 -7.88 -10.01
CA HIS A 134 -13.47 -7.74 -8.69
C HIS A 134 -13.13 -6.29 -8.34
N VAL A 135 -12.70 -5.49 -9.31
CA VAL A 135 -12.45 -4.05 -9.11
C VAL A 135 -13.74 -3.32 -8.74
N ALA A 136 -14.84 -3.59 -9.45
CA ALA A 136 -16.15 -3.00 -9.15
C ALA A 136 -16.68 -3.42 -7.77
N GLU A 137 -16.58 -4.69 -7.42
CA GLU A 137 -16.97 -5.22 -6.12
C GLU A 137 -16.13 -4.62 -4.98
N ALA A 138 -14.81 -4.49 -5.17
CA ALA A 138 -13.93 -3.86 -4.20
C ALA A 138 -14.24 -2.38 -4.00
N ALA A 139 -14.50 -1.64 -5.08
CA ALA A 139 -14.93 -0.24 -5.01
C ALA A 139 -16.24 -0.09 -4.23
N PHE A 140 -17.23 -0.94 -4.52
CA PHE A 140 -18.48 -0.97 -3.80
C PHE A 140 -18.29 -1.25 -2.29
N VAL A 141 -17.46 -2.23 -1.92
CA VAL A 141 -17.16 -2.52 -0.51
C VAL A 141 -16.49 -1.34 0.19
N LEU A 142 -15.62 -0.60 -0.51
CA LEU A 142 -14.96 0.59 0.04
C LEU A 142 -15.94 1.76 0.21
N GLU A 143 -16.91 1.94 -0.69
CA GLU A 143 -17.96 2.95 -0.55
C GLU A 143 -18.94 2.61 0.59
N VAL A 144 -19.33 1.33 0.70
CA VAL A 144 -20.29 0.88 1.72
C VAL A 144 -19.67 0.81 3.10
N ARG A 145 -18.33 0.64 3.23
CA ARG A 145 -17.65 0.75 4.52
C ARG A 145 -17.57 2.23 4.92
N PRO A 146 -18.34 2.68 5.93
CA PRO A 146 -18.07 4.00 6.48
C PRO A 146 -16.69 3.94 7.11
N PHE A 147 -15.83 4.89 6.79
CA PHE A 147 -14.69 5.19 7.64
C PHE A 147 -15.25 5.49 9.04
N HIS A 148 -15.07 4.59 10.01
CA HIS A 148 -15.49 4.75 11.41
C HIS A 148 -14.65 5.82 12.16
N GLY A 149 -14.26 6.91 11.50
CA GLY A 149 -13.36 7.91 12.06
C GLY A 149 -13.51 9.33 11.52
N THR A 150 -14.55 9.64 10.74
CA THR A 150 -14.78 11.02 10.28
C THR A 150 -15.85 11.67 11.15
N VAL A 151 -15.41 12.56 12.05
CA VAL A 151 -16.25 13.68 12.49
C VAL A 151 -16.61 14.45 11.22
N ARG A 152 -17.93 14.61 10.96
CA ARG A 152 -18.46 15.37 9.82
C ARG A 152 -17.80 16.76 9.78
N GLY A 153 -16.92 16.96 8.81
CA GLY A 153 -16.66 18.27 8.22
C GLY A 153 -17.37 18.27 6.88
N ASP A 154 -18.26 19.23 6.70
CA ASP A 154 -19.16 19.34 5.55
C ASP A 154 -18.37 19.69 4.28
N ASP A 155 -18.28 18.76 3.33
CA ASP A 155 -17.82 19.06 1.96
C ASP A 155 -18.64 18.22 0.96
N GLU A 156 -19.81 18.76 0.60
CA GLU A 156 -20.81 18.16 -0.30
C GLU A 156 -20.45 18.31 -1.80
N SER A 157 -19.27 18.84 -2.12
CA SER A 157 -18.84 19.21 -3.48
C SER A 157 -18.16 18.08 -4.27
N ASP A 158 -17.60 17.06 -3.60
CA ASP A 158 -16.70 16.08 -4.24
C ASP A 158 -17.39 14.85 -4.86
N ILE A 159 -18.67 14.63 -4.57
CA ILE A 159 -19.42 13.48 -5.09
C ILE A 159 -19.80 13.69 -6.57
N SER A 160 -19.97 14.94 -7.00
CA SER A 160 -20.38 15.29 -8.37
C SER A 160 -19.26 15.08 -9.40
N THR A 161 -18.00 15.32 -9.00
CA THR A 161 -16.81 15.24 -9.85
C THR A 161 -16.35 13.80 -10.09
N LEU A 162 -16.52 12.91 -9.09
CA LEU A 162 -16.20 11.48 -9.22
C LEU A 162 -17.05 10.77 -10.29
N THR A 163 -18.34 11.08 -10.34
CA THR A 163 -19.27 10.51 -11.32
C THR A 163 -18.93 10.95 -12.76
N ALA A 164 -18.36 12.15 -12.92
CA ALA A 164 -17.96 12.69 -14.22
C ALA A 164 -16.62 12.10 -14.73
N MET A 165 -15.65 11.87 -13.84
CA MET A 165 -14.36 11.28 -14.22
C MET A 165 -14.47 9.80 -14.56
N GLN A 166 -15.28 9.03 -13.82
CA GLN A 166 -15.54 7.62 -14.13
C GLN A 166 -16.23 7.44 -15.49
N ARG A 167 -17.16 8.33 -15.85
CA ARG A 167 -17.81 8.33 -17.18
C ARG A 167 -16.86 8.71 -18.31
N THR A 168 -15.82 9.48 -18.02
CA THR A 168 -14.84 9.90 -19.02
C THR A 168 -13.79 8.80 -19.26
N LEU A 169 -13.33 8.13 -18.20
CA LEU A 169 -12.40 7.00 -18.31
C LEU A 169 -13.00 5.79 -19.04
N LEU A 170 -14.30 5.52 -18.86
CA LEU A 170 -14.97 4.44 -19.62
C LEU A 170 -15.02 4.69 -21.14
N LYS A 171 -14.99 5.96 -21.58
CA LYS A 171 -14.98 6.32 -23.01
C LYS A 171 -13.61 6.14 -23.68
N PHE A 172 -12.53 6.09 -22.91
CA PHE A 172 -11.17 5.89 -23.44
C PHE A 172 -10.74 4.42 -23.49
N LEU A 173 -11.50 3.51 -22.87
CA LEU A 173 -11.17 2.08 -22.79
C LEU A 173 -11.88 1.20 -23.84
N CYS A 174 -12.72 1.78 -24.71
CA CYS A 174 -13.27 1.13 -25.90
C CYS A 174 -13.40 2.14 -27.06
N PRO A 175 -12.57 2.05 -28.12
CA PRO A 175 -13.03 2.32 -29.47
C PRO A 175 -13.89 1.17 -30.01
#